data_AF-X8IPJ7-F1
#
_entry.id   AF-X8IPJ7-F1
#
_cell.length_a   1.000
_cell.length_b   1.000
_cell.length_c   1.000
_cell.angle_alpha   90.00
_cell.angle_beta   90.00
_cell.angle_gamma   90.00
#
_symmetry.space_group_name_H-M   'P 1'
#
loop_
_entity.id
_entity.type
_entity.pdbx_description
1 polymer ?
#
loop_
_entity_poly.entity_id
_entity_poly.type
_entity_poly.pdbx_seq_one_letter_code
_entity_poly.pdbx_strand_id
1 'polypeptide(L)'
;MKQLFEEKAMPRNRDEDEIMGYRDVLNTIHESNEYIPVRPSYILQIHRDLLKRADFSYGGHFKKVQNYINETKHDEAVVTRFTPIAPYDTPGAVENLCNAYEQAIANEKIDSLILIPTFICDFLCIHPFNDGNGRMNRLLTLLLLYKNGYSVGKYISIEKQIEKTKDRYYDTLEESDAGWHEEEYDLDVEGSSQDLTFMLRAIQY
;
A
#
# COMPACT_ATOMS: atom_id res chain seq x y z
N MET A 1 -21.82 -32.83 -9.15
CA MET A 1 -21.76 -32.27 -7.78
C MET A 1 -22.17 -30.81 -7.81
N LYS A 2 -23.50 -30.57 -7.86
CA LYS A 2 -24.14 -29.27 -7.65
C LYS A 2 -24.69 -29.31 -6.24
N GLN A 3 -23.96 -28.81 -5.26
CA GLN A 3 -24.46 -28.39 -3.94
C GLN A 3 -23.24 -28.03 -3.07
N LEU A 4 -22.83 -26.77 -3.17
CA LEU A 4 -22.28 -26.01 -2.05
C LEU A 4 -22.39 -24.51 -2.42
N PHE A 5 -23.58 -24.13 -2.88
CA PHE A 5 -23.95 -22.72 -3.04
C PHE A 5 -24.70 -22.32 -1.77
N GLU A 6 -24.30 -21.18 -1.21
CA GLU A 6 -25.05 -20.35 -0.25
C GLU A 6 -25.22 -20.87 1.19
N GLU A 7 -24.20 -20.64 2.01
CA GLU A 7 -24.46 -20.16 3.37
C GLU A 7 -23.67 -18.86 3.59
N LYS A 8 -24.34 -17.72 3.34
CA LYS A 8 -23.94 -16.42 3.89
C LYS A 8 -24.17 -16.49 5.41
N ALA A 9 -23.22 -17.05 6.14
CA ALA A 9 -23.17 -16.87 7.59
C ALA A 9 -23.06 -15.36 7.88
N MET A 10 -24.02 -14.82 8.62
CA MET A 10 -23.94 -13.45 9.10
C MET A 10 -22.75 -13.31 10.07
N PRO A 11 -21.94 -12.26 9.95
CA PRO A 11 -20.81 -12.03 10.85
C PRO A 11 -21.29 -11.90 12.30
N ARG A 12 -20.59 -12.58 13.21
CA ARG A 12 -20.90 -12.69 14.64
C ARG A 12 -20.16 -11.64 15.48
N ASN A 13 -19.10 -11.03 14.95
CA ASN A 13 -18.31 -10.00 15.62
C ASN A 13 -17.55 -9.12 14.60
N ARG A 14 -16.93 -8.04 15.10
CA ARG A 14 -16.19 -7.05 14.31
C ARG A 14 -15.02 -7.63 13.51
N ASP A 15 -14.34 -8.64 14.04
CA ASP A 15 -13.24 -9.31 13.34
C ASP A 15 -13.76 -10.06 12.10
N GLU A 16 -14.93 -10.70 12.20
CA GLU A 16 -15.60 -11.32 11.07
C GLU A 16 -16.06 -10.27 10.03
N ASP A 17 -16.52 -9.09 10.46
CA ASP A 17 -16.87 -7.99 9.55
C ASP A 17 -15.66 -7.49 8.75
N GLU A 18 -14.50 -7.37 9.38
CA GLU A 18 -13.25 -6.99 8.71
C GLU A 18 -12.80 -8.06 7.70
N ILE A 19 -12.88 -9.35 8.06
CA ILE A 19 -12.59 -10.47 7.15
C ILE A 19 -13.55 -10.44 5.96
N MET A 20 -14.83 -10.18 6.20
CA MET A 20 -15.83 -10.09 5.16
C MET A 20 -15.64 -8.87 4.24
N GLY A 21 -15.28 -7.71 4.79
CA GLY A 21 -14.93 -6.53 3.99
C GLY A 21 -13.73 -6.79 3.08
N TYR A 22 -12.69 -7.43 3.61
CA TYR A 22 -11.55 -7.86 2.79
C TYR A 22 -11.97 -8.80 1.67
N ARG A 23 -12.80 -9.80 1.98
CA ARG A 23 -13.30 -10.78 1.00
C ARG A 23 -14.14 -10.13 -0.10
N ASP A 24 -14.98 -9.15 0.23
CA ASP A 24 -15.81 -8.44 -0.75
C ASP A 24 -14.95 -7.68 -1.77
N VAL A 25 -13.92 -6.98 -1.28
CA VAL A 25 -12.99 -6.26 -2.15
C VAL A 25 -12.14 -7.23 -2.97
N LEU A 26 -11.68 -8.33 -2.35
CA LEU A 26 -10.93 -9.37 -3.03
C LEU A 26 -11.73 -9.95 -4.22
N ASN A 27 -13.00 -10.28 -4.02
CA ASN A 27 -13.88 -10.75 -5.09
C ASN A 27 -14.03 -9.70 -6.21
N THR A 28 -14.17 -8.43 -5.83
CA THR A 28 -14.27 -7.33 -6.81
C THR A 28 -13.00 -7.24 -7.67
N ILE A 29 -11.81 -7.41 -7.09
CA ILE A 29 -10.55 -7.46 -7.84
C ILE A 29 -10.52 -8.69 -8.75
N HIS A 30 -10.90 -9.87 -8.28
CA HIS A 30 -10.97 -11.07 -9.11
C HIS A 30 -11.86 -10.88 -10.34
N GLU A 31 -13.04 -10.30 -10.15
CA GLU A 31 -14.07 -10.20 -11.18
C GLU A 31 -13.90 -8.97 -12.09
N SER A 32 -13.24 -7.91 -11.63
CA SER A 32 -13.27 -6.61 -12.31
C SER A 32 -11.91 -5.88 -12.39
N ASN A 33 -10.78 -6.54 -12.12
CA ASN A 33 -9.44 -5.93 -12.15
C ASN A 33 -9.14 -5.12 -13.43
N GLU A 34 -9.59 -5.56 -14.60
CA GLU A 34 -9.40 -4.87 -15.89
C GLU A 34 -9.97 -3.44 -15.84
N TYR A 35 -11.10 -3.26 -15.14
CA TYR A 35 -11.85 -2.00 -15.06
C TYR A 35 -11.53 -1.14 -13.84
N ILE A 36 -10.59 -1.56 -12.99
CA ILE A 36 -10.14 -0.79 -11.83
C ILE A 36 -8.84 -0.06 -12.21
N PRO A 37 -8.87 1.24 -12.53
CA PRO A 37 -7.66 2.01 -12.83
C PRO A 37 -6.84 2.29 -11.56
N VAL A 38 -5.53 2.46 -11.71
CA VAL A 38 -4.63 2.82 -10.61
C VAL A 38 -4.70 4.33 -10.42
N ARG A 39 -5.68 4.78 -9.63
CA ARG A 39 -5.91 6.20 -9.33
C ARG A 39 -6.27 6.41 -7.87
N PRO A 40 -5.97 7.59 -7.28
CA PRO A 40 -6.29 7.85 -5.88
C PRO A 40 -7.76 7.60 -5.51
N SER A 41 -8.70 7.98 -6.39
CA SER A 41 -10.14 7.78 -6.17
C SER A 41 -10.53 6.30 -6.05
N TYR A 42 -9.92 5.42 -6.83
CA TYR A 42 -10.18 3.98 -6.77
C TYR A 42 -9.51 3.34 -5.57
N ILE A 43 -8.31 3.80 -5.18
CA ILE A 43 -7.66 3.37 -3.93
C ILE A 43 -8.53 3.75 -2.72
N LEU A 44 -9.08 4.97 -2.70
CA LEU A 44 -10.02 5.42 -1.66
C LEU A 44 -11.32 4.59 -1.68
N GLN A 45 -11.85 4.27 -2.85
CA GLN A 45 -13.03 3.40 -2.98
C GLN A 45 -12.77 1.99 -2.43
N ILE A 46 -11.66 1.36 -2.81
CA ILE A 46 -11.25 0.04 -2.32
C ILE A 46 -11.12 0.10 -0.79
N HIS A 47 -10.50 1.14 -0.24
CA HIS A 47 -10.37 1.33 1.20
C HIS A 47 -11.72 1.52 1.91
N ARG A 48 -12.65 2.29 1.31
CA ARG A 48 -14.01 2.43 1.82
C ARG A 48 -14.71 1.08 1.88
N ASP A 49 -14.67 0.33 0.79
CA ASP A 49 -15.38 -0.94 0.67
C ASP A 49 -14.76 -2.02 1.58
N LEU A 50 -13.44 -1.98 1.78
CA LEU A 50 -12.71 -2.81 2.74
C LEU A 50 -13.23 -2.64 4.17
N LEU A 51 -13.54 -1.40 4.56
CA LEU A 51 -13.92 -1.05 5.93
C LEU A 51 -15.45 -0.94 6.13
N LYS A 52 -16.23 -1.04 5.06
CA LYS A 52 -17.67 -0.77 5.03
C LYS A 52 -18.47 -1.62 6.02
N ARG A 53 -18.11 -2.90 6.19
CA ARG A 53 -18.87 -3.83 7.04
C ARG A 53 -18.66 -3.59 8.53
N ALA A 54 -17.46 -3.17 8.91
CA ALA A 54 -17.14 -2.84 10.30
C ALA A 54 -17.58 -1.42 10.70
N ASP A 55 -18.33 -0.74 9.83
CA ASP A 55 -18.92 0.60 10.02
C ASP A 55 -17.90 1.69 10.43
N PHE A 56 -16.68 1.61 9.89
CA PHE A 56 -15.67 2.62 10.14
C PHE A 56 -15.95 3.88 9.32
N SER A 57 -16.31 4.96 10.01
CA SER A 57 -16.60 6.27 9.41
C SER A 57 -15.44 6.90 8.63
N TYR A 58 -14.20 6.45 8.88
CA TYR A 58 -13.00 6.90 8.18
C TYR A 58 -12.67 6.09 6.92
N GLY A 59 -13.48 5.07 6.57
CA GLY A 59 -13.33 4.32 5.33
C GLY A 59 -13.30 5.24 4.12
N GLY A 60 -12.32 5.03 3.23
CA GLY A 60 -12.14 5.84 2.03
C GLY A 60 -11.68 7.27 2.23
N HIS A 61 -11.08 7.59 3.38
CA HIS A 61 -10.47 8.90 3.64
C HIS A 61 -9.00 8.72 3.97
N PHE A 62 -8.16 9.61 3.44
CA PHE A 62 -6.76 9.70 3.86
C PHE A 62 -6.66 10.08 5.35
N LYS A 63 -5.52 9.72 5.95
CA LYS A 63 -5.19 10.07 7.33
C LYS A 63 -5.23 11.59 7.50
N LYS A 64 -5.72 12.01 8.66
CA LYS A 64 -5.74 13.43 9.08
C LYS A 64 -4.78 13.71 10.23
N VAL A 65 -4.22 12.64 10.81
CA VAL A 65 -3.27 12.66 11.91
C VAL A 65 -2.03 11.88 11.50
N GLN A 66 -0.88 12.26 12.05
CA GLN A 66 0.37 11.57 11.76
C GLN A 66 0.30 10.14 12.32
N ASN A 67 0.61 9.17 11.47
CA ASN A 67 0.80 7.79 11.88
C ASN A 67 2.27 7.55 12.21
N TYR A 68 2.54 6.57 13.07
CA TYR A 68 3.90 6.13 13.39
C TYR A 68 3.97 4.62 13.27
N ILE A 69 5.00 4.12 12.62
CA ILE A 69 5.28 2.69 12.57
C ILE A 69 6.22 2.39 13.72
N ASN A 70 5.66 1.80 14.78
CA ASN A 70 6.37 1.52 16.00
C ASN A 70 6.73 0.04 16.11
N GLU A 71 7.90 -0.25 16.66
CA GLU A 71 8.32 -1.57 17.09
C GLU A 71 8.32 -1.62 18.61
N THR A 72 7.76 -2.68 19.18
CA THR A 72 7.87 -2.98 20.61
C THR A 72 9.02 -3.95 20.81
N LYS A 73 10.06 -3.51 21.52
CA LYS A 73 11.24 -4.31 21.86
C LYS A 73 10.92 -5.33 22.95
N HIS A 74 11.86 -6.26 23.16
CA HIS A 74 11.74 -7.33 24.17
C HIS A 74 11.61 -6.81 25.61
N ASP A 75 12.08 -5.59 25.87
CA ASP A 75 11.97 -4.88 27.15
C ASP A 75 10.71 -4.00 27.26
N GLU A 76 9.74 -4.22 26.36
CA GLU A 76 8.49 -3.44 26.23
C GLU A 76 8.69 -1.97 25.82
N ALA A 77 9.93 -1.55 25.51
CA ALA A 77 10.19 -0.22 24.99
C ALA A 77 9.60 -0.09 23.57
N VAL A 78 8.87 1.01 23.34
CA VAL A 78 8.31 1.33 22.02
C VAL A 78 9.23 2.31 21.32
N VAL A 79 9.74 1.93 20.15
CA VAL A 79 10.57 2.79 19.31
C VAL A 79 9.86 3.03 17.98
N THR A 80 9.79 4.28 17.56
CA THR A 80 9.33 4.62 16.22
C THR A 80 10.41 4.25 15.21
N ARG A 81 10.13 3.26 14.37
CA ARG A 81 11.02 2.80 13.30
C ARG A 81 10.92 3.68 12.07
N PHE A 82 9.73 4.18 11.80
CA PHE A 82 9.48 4.96 10.59
C PHE A 82 8.33 5.93 10.81
N THR A 83 8.51 7.14 10.31
CA THR A 83 7.48 8.18 10.25
C THR A 83 7.04 8.34 8.79
N PRO A 84 5.86 7.80 8.41
CA PRO A 84 5.32 7.99 7.08
C PRO A 84 5.08 9.45 6.71
N ILE A 85 4.86 9.69 5.41
CA ILE A 85 4.52 11.03 4.87
C ILE A 85 3.47 11.75 5.70
N ALA A 86 3.63 13.05 5.90
CA ALA A 86 2.71 13.87 6.67
C ALA A 86 1.26 13.81 6.10
N PRO A 87 0.22 13.95 6.94
CA PRO A 87 -1.16 13.94 6.48
C PRO A 87 -1.47 14.96 5.38
N TYR A 88 -0.86 16.14 5.46
CA TYR A 88 -1.05 17.22 4.49
C TYR A 88 -0.52 16.86 3.10
N ASP A 89 0.63 16.18 3.03
CA ASP A 89 1.29 15.80 1.77
C ASP A 89 0.78 14.47 1.19
N THR A 90 0.07 13.68 2.01
CA THR A 90 -0.42 12.34 1.65
C THR A 90 -1.23 12.30 0.34
N PRO A 91 -2.22 13.18 0.09
CA PRO A 91 -2.99 13.12 -1.15
C PRO A 91 -2.13 13.31 -2.40
N GLY A 92 -1.22 14.30 -2.38
CA GLY A 92 -0.31 14.57 -3.48
C GLY A 92 0.69 13.44 -3.71
N ALA A 93 1.19 12.82 -2.64
CA ALA A 93 2.08 11.67 -2.74
C ALA A 93 1.40 10.45 -3.39
N VAL A 94 0.14 10.13 -3.02
CA VAL A 94 -0.61 9.03 -3.66
C VAL A 94 -0.90 9.34 -5.13
N GLU A 95 -1.22 10.59 -5.46
CA GLU A 95 -1.43 11.02 -6.85
C GLU A 95 -0.16 10.86 -7.69
N ASN A 96 0.98 11.35 -7.19
CA ASN A 96 2.28 11.21 -7.85
C ASN A 96 2.67 9.74 -8.04
N LEU A 97 2.46 8.90 -7.02
CA LEU A 97 2.71 7.46 -7.10
C LEU A 97 1.89 6.80 -8.22
N CYS A 98 0.59 7.09 -8.29
CA CYS A 98 -0.29 6.54 -9.34
C CYS A 98 0.17 7.00 -10.73
N ASN A 99 0.47 8.29 -10.89
CA ASN A 99 0.90 8.86 -12.16
C ASN A 99 2.25 8.28 -12.61
N ALA A 100 3.23 8.16 -11.71
CA ALA A 100 4.54 7.60 -12.01
C ALA A 100 4.45 6.14 -12.45
N TYR A 101 3.61 5.34 -11.79
CA TYR A 101 3.38 3.95 -12.15
C TYR A 101 2.74 3.80 -13.54
N GLU A 102 1.66 4.53 -13.81
CA GLU A 102 0.98 4.49 -15.12
C GLU A 102 1.92 4.94 -16.25
N GLN A 103 2.74 5.98 -16.03
CA GLN A 103 3.78 6.40 -16.98
C GLN A 103 4.84 5.32 -17.18
N ALA A 104 5.32 4.68 -16.11
CA ALA A 104 6.34 3.63 -16.21
C ALA A 104 5.84 2.41 -17.00
N ILE A 105 4.60 1.99 -16.76
CA ILE A 105 3.95 0.92 -17.50
C ILE A 105 3.79 1.29 -18.98
N ALA A 106 3.28 2.48 -19.28
CA ALA A 106 3.07 2.93 -20.65
C ALA A 106 4.38 3.07 -21.46
N ASN A 107 5.50 3.34 -20.77
CA ASN A 107 6.81 3.43 -21.42
C ASN A 107 7.39 2.06 -21.80
N GLU A 108 6.91 0.95 -21.23
CA GLU A 108 7.33 -0.44 -21.51
C GLU A 108 8.85 -0.71 -21.39
N LYS A 109 9.58 0.16 -20.68
CA LYS A 109 11.04 0.03 -20.51
C LYS A 109 11.45 -0.86 -19.34
N ILE A 110 10.59 -0.98 -18.33
CA ILE A 110 10.86 -1.69 -17.09
C ILE A 110 9.82 -2.80 -16.95
N ASP A 111 10.26 -4.00 -16.60
CA ASP A 111 9.36 -5.13 -16.37
C ASP A 111 8.40 -4.82 -15.22
N SER A 112 7.12 -5.10 -15.42
CA SER A 112 6.08 -4.89 -14.41
C SER A 112 6.34 -5.65 -13.09
N LEU A 113 7.04 -6.79 -13.10
CA LEU A 113 7.45 -7.50 -11.88
C LEU A 113 8.45 -6.72 -11.03
N ILE A 114 9.09 -5.68 -11.59
CA ILE A 114 9.89 -4.71 -10.85
C ILE A 114 9.00 -3.54 -10.42
N LEU A 115 8.19 -2.99 -11.33
CA LEU A 115 7.36 -1.82 -11.03
C LEU A 115 6.32 -2.06 -9.93
N ILE A 116 5.73 -3.26 -9.87
CA ILE A 116 4.73 -3.63 -8.87
C ILE A 116 5.29 -3.56 -7.44
N PRO A 117 6.36 -4.30 -7.07
CA PRO A 117 6.92 -4.19 -5.72
C PRO A 117 7.39 -2.78 -5.41
N THR A 118 7.89 -2.02 -6.40
CA THR A 118 8.25 -0.60 -6.20
C THR A 118 7.04 0.25 -5.81
N PHE A 119 5.92 0.13 -6.52
CA PHE A 119 4.68 0.83 -6.17
C PHE A 119 4.21 0.48 -4.76
N ILE A 120 4.28 -0.80 -4.41
CA ILE A 120 3.86 -1.33 -3.10
C ILE A 120 4.73 -0.80 -1.97
N CYS A 121 6.05 -0.72 -2.18
CA CYS A 121 6.98 -0.09 -1.25
C CYS A 121 6.67 1.41 -1.06
N ASP A 122 6.54 2.17 -2.15
CA ASP A 122 6.22 3.60 -2.07
C ASP A 122 4.88 3.81 -1.35
N PHE A 123 3.86 2.98 -1.61
CA PHE A 123 2.58 3.03 -0.91
C PHE A 123 2.71 2.79 0.61
N LEU A 124 3.58 1.86 1.02
CA LEU A 124 3.88 1.62 2.44
C LEU A 124 4.56 2.81 3.11
N CYS A 125 5.43 3.53 2.39
CA CYS A 125 6.09 4.75 2.87
C CYS A 125 5.11 5.90 3.03
N ILE A 126 4.17 6.04 2.08
CA ILE A 126 3.11 7.05 2.17
C ILE A 126 2.20 6.72 3.37
N HIS A 127 1.86 5.45 3.54
CA HIS A 127 0.97 4.94 4.59
C HIS A 127 -0.32 5.78 4.73
N PRO A 128 -1.15 5.83 3.68
CA PRO A 128 -2.09 6.94 3.48
C PRO A 128 -3.33 6.91 4.37
N PHE A 129 -3.62 5.83 5.08
CA PHE A 129 -4.84 5.66 5.88
C PHE A 129 -4.55 5.57 7.37
N ASN A 130 -5.53 5.89 8.24
CA ASN A 130 -5.38 5.71 9.69
C ASN A 130 -5.31 4.22 10.10
N ASP A 131 -5.96 3.34 9.33
CA ASP A 131 -5.99 1.89 9.52
C ASP A 131 -6.18 1.25 8.13
N GLY A 132 -5.96 -0.05 8.01
CA GLY A 132 -6.22 -0.80 6.79
C GLY A 132 -5.06 -0.82 5.80
N ASN A 133 -3.96 -0.08 6.04
CA ASN A 133 -2.83 0.01 5.10
C ASN A 133 -2.23 -1.35 4.73
N GLY A 134 -2.06 -2.27 5.69
CA GLY A 134 -1.56 -3.62 5.40
C GLY A 134 -2.52 -4.44 4.52
N ARG A 135 -3.84 -4.33 4.76
CA ARG A 135 -4.89 -4.98 3.96
C ARG A 135 -4.95 -4.39 2.56
N MET A 136 -4.90 -3.06 2.46
CA MET A 136 -4.81 -2.32 1.20
C MET A 136 -3.58 -2.71 0.39
N ASN A 137 -2.42 -2.82 1.04
CA ASN A 137 -1.18 -3.17 0.36
C ASN A 137 -1.27 -4.55 -0.33
N ARG A 138 -1.84 -5.54 0.38
CA ARG A 138 -2.09 -6.89 -0.19
C ARG A 138 -3.06 -6.85 -1.37
N LEU A 139 -4.17 -6.13 -1.23
CA LEU A 139 -5.18 -6.00 -2.28
C LEU A 139 -4.62 -5.27 -3.51
N LEU A 140 -3.83 -4.21 -3.32
CA LEU A 140 -3.17 -3.49 -4.41
C LEU A 140 -2.11 -4.35 -5.10
N THR A 141 -1.33 -5.13 -4.34
CA THR A 141 -0.36 -6.07 -4.93
C THR A 141 -1.06 -7.03 -5.89
N LEU A 142 -2.17 -7.62 -5.45
CA LEU A 142 -2.97 -8.53 -6.28
C LEU A 142 -3.56 -7.82 -7.50
N LEU A 143 -4.17 -6.65 -7.30
CA LEU A 143 -4.74 -5.85 -8.38
C LEU A 143 -3.68 -5.58 -9.46
N LEU A 144 -2.50 -5.08 -9.08
CA LEU A 144 -1.45 -4.75 -10.03
C LEU A 144 -0.90 -5.98 -10.75
N LEU A 145 -0.75 -7.12 -10.06
CA LEU A 145 -0.34 -8.38 -10.72
C LEU A 145 -1.37 -8.80 -11.78
N TYR A 146 -2.66 -8.70 -11.49
CA TYR A 146 -3.71 -9.05 -12.45
C TYR A 146 -3.77 -8.08 -13.63
N LYS A 147 -3.66 -6.77 -13.37
CA LYS A 147 -3.62 -5.76 -14.44
C LYS A 147 -2.47 -5.97 -15.42
N ASN A 148 -1.38 -6.61 -14.98
CA ASN A 148 -0.22 -6.94 -15.81
C ASN A 148 -0.22 -8.39 -16.32
N GLY A 149 -1.36 -9.09 -16.25
CA GLY A 149 -1.52 -10.44 -16.83
C GLY A 149 -1.00 -11.59 -15.98
N TYR A 150 -0.52 -11.34 -14.75
CA TYR A 150 -0.03 -12.40 -13.86
C TYR A 150 -1.17 -13.03 -13.08
N SER A 151 -1.54 -14.25 -13.46
CA SER A 151 -2.47 -15.06 -12.68
C SER A 151 -1.76 -15.67 -11.47
N VAL A 152 -1.86 -15.01 -10.32
CA VAL A 152 -1.29 -15.52 -9.07
C VAL A 152 -2.19 -16.65 -8.52
N GLY A 153 -1.74 -17.89 -8.64
CA GLY A 153 -2.40 -19.06 -8.05
C GLY A 153 -2.13 -19.17 -6.54
N LYS A 154 -3.20 -19.18 -5.73
CA LYS A 154 -3.26 -19.53 -4.28
C LYS A 154 -2.33 -18.77 -3.30
N TYR A 155 -2.60 -17.47 -3.17
CA TYR A 155 -2.83 -16.64 -1.96
C TYR A 155 -1.94 -16.63 -0.70
N ILE A 156 -0.97 -17.51 -0.43
CA ILE A 156 -0.28 -17.50 0.89
C ILE A 156 1.22 -17.15 0.81
N SER A 157 1.87 -17.46 -0.32
CA SER A 157 3.33 -17.36 -0.37
C SER A 157 3.83 -15.91 -0.46
N ILE A 158 3.26 -15.09 -1.34
CA ILE A 158 3.69 -13.69 -1.52
C ILE A 158 3.44 -12.88 -0.24
N GLU A 159 2.29 -13.07 0.40
CA GLU A 159 1.92 -12.38 1.66
C GLU A 159 2.95 -12.64 2.76
N LYS A 160 3.35 -13.91 2.93
CA LYS A 160 4.34 -14.31 3.94
C LYS A 160 5.75 -13.80 3.61
N GLN A 161 6.11 -13.65 2.33
CA GLN A 161 7.42 -13.11 1.95
C GLN A 161 7.49 -11.59 2.11
N ILE A 162 6.42 -10.85 1.78
CA ILE A 162 6.34 -9.40 1.99
C ILE A 162 6.40 -9.10 3.50
N GLU A 163 5.62 -9.79 4.33
CA GLU A 163 5.66 -9.56 5.79
C GLU A 163 7.03 -9.92 6.39
N LYS A 164 7.69 -10.98 5.90
CA LYS A 164 9.05 -11.36 6.34
C LYS A 164 10.14 -10.38 5.92
N THR A 165 9.93 -9.61 4.87
CA THR A 165 10.91 -8.66 4.35
C THR A 165 10.63 -7.23 4.81
N LYS A 166 9.48 -7.00 5.46
CA LYS A 166 9.04 -5.70 5.96
C LYS A 166 9.99 -5.09 6.99
N ASP A 167 10.55 -5.89 7.90
CA ASP A 167 11.54 -5.39 8.88
C ASP A 167 12.82 -4.97 8.16
N ARG A 168 13.36 -5.85 7.30
CA ARG A 168 14.56 -5.53 6.49
C ARG A 168 14.35 -4.32 5.57
N TYR A 169 13.12 -4.12 5.12
CA TYR A 169 12.71 -2.98 4.33
C TYR A 169 12.67 -1.68 5.16
N TYR A 170 12.07 -1.72 6.37
CA TYR A 170 12.10 -0.56 7.27
C TYR A 170 13.52 -0.26 7.76
N ASP A 171 14.34 -1.28 8.00
CA ASP A 171 15.77 -1.10 8.29
C ASP A 171 16.48 -0.42 7.10
N THR A 172 16.22 -0.85 5.86
CA THR A 172 16.79 -0.20 4.65
C THR A 172 16.30 1.24 4.48
N LEU A 173 15.05 1.53 4.83
CA LEU A 173 14.51 2.88 4.82
C LEU A 173 15.12 3.75 5.92
N GLU A 174 15.28 3.23 7.14
CA GLU A 174 15.94 3.89 8.26
C GLU A 174 17.41 4.21 7.89
N GLU A 175 18.11 3.27 7.26
CA GLU A 175 19.47 3.46 6.73
C GLU A 175 19.52 4.49 5.60
N SER A 176 18.53 4.50 4.71
CA SER A 176 18.45 5.46 3.60
C SER A 176 18.14 6.88 4.12
N ASP A 177 17.26 7.02 5.12
CA ASP A 177 16.97 8.30 5.78
C ASP A 177 18.22 8.84 6.52
N ALA A 178 19.00 7.96 7.15
CA ALA A 178 20.25 8.33 7.82
C ALA A 178 21.37 8.77 6.84
N GLY A 179 21.53 8.06 5.71
CA GLY A 179 22.59 8.37 4.71
C GLY A 179 22.38 9.68 3.96
N TRP A 180 21.14 10.15 3.81
CA TRP A 180 20.81 11.40 3.13
C TRP A 180 21.14 12.66 3.95
N HIS A 181 21.33 12.54 5.26
CA HIS A 181 21.79 13.65 6.10
C HIS A 181 23.33 13.79 6.13
N GLU A 182 24.07 12.76 5.69
CA GLU A 182 25.54 12.76 5.69
C GLU A 182 26.15 13.06 4.32
N GLU A 183 25.41 12.96 3.22
CA GLU A 183 25.87 13.41 1.90
C GLU A 183 25.51 14.87 1.65
N GLU A 184 26.50 15.74 1.84
CA GLU A 184 26.57 17.13 1.41
C GLU A 184 26.44 17.22 -0.13
N TYR A 185 25.22 17.07 -0.65
CA TYR A 185 24.87 17.55 -1.98
C TYR A 185 24.35 18.98 -1.85
N ASP A 186 25.22 19.90 -2.24
CA ASP A 186 24.93 21.31 -2.46
C ASP A 186 23.82 21.45 -3.52
N LEU A 187 22.57 21.47 -3.04
CA LEU A 187 21.41 21.87 -3.81
C LEU A 187 20.80 23.07 -3.10
N ASP A 188 21.31 24.24 -3.46
CA ASP A 188 20.61 25.53 -3.35
C ASP A 188 19.26 25.43 -4.09
N VAL A 189 18.25 24.87 -3.43
CA VAL A 189 16.84 25.08 -3.76
C VAL A 189 16.02 25.05 -2.47
N GLU A 190 15.35 26.18 -2.24
CA GLU A 190 14.51 26.47 -1.09
C GLU A 190 13.54 25.32 -0.75
N GLY A 191 13.44 25.04 0.54
CA GLY A 191 12.78 23.85 1.06
C GLY A 191 11.31 23.68 0.70
N SER A 192 10.91 22.43 0.53
CA SER A 192 9.68 21.88 1.09
C SER A 192 9.71 20.36 0.98
N SER A 193 8.95 19.69 1.84
CA SER A 193 8.77 18.24 2.02
C SER A 193 8.18 17.50 0.79
N GLN A 194 8.57 17.87 -0.42
CA GLN A 194 8.03 17.36 -1.68
C GLN A 194 9.12 16.69 -2.49
N ASP A 195 9.37 15.38 -2.28
CA ASP A 195 9.69 14.45 -3.38
C ASP A 195 9.89 13.00 -2.91
N LEU A 196 8.94 12.48 -2.13
CA LEU A 196 8.86 11.06 -1.77
C LEU A 196 8.30 10.20 -2.92
N THR A 197 8.96 10.17 -4.08
CA THR A 197 8.81 9.10 -5.08
C THR A 197 10.15 8.36 -5.17
N PHE A 198 10.52 7.70 -4.07
CA PHE A 198 11.88 7.28 -3.78
C PHE A 198 12.42 6.23 -4.77
N MET A 199 11.64 5.21 -5.11
CA MET A 199 12.17 4.11 -5.93
C MET A 199 11.70 4.12 -7.39
N LEU A 200 10.48 4.58 -7.70
CA LEU A 200 10.05 4.64 -9.11
C LEU A 200 10.84 5.68 -9.92
N ARG A 201 11.23 6.82 -9.31
CA ARG A 201 12.08 7.80 -9.99
C ARG A 201 13.52 7.33 -10.14
N ALA A 202 14.05 6.61 -9.15
CA ALA A 202 15.41 6.07 -9.18
C ALA A 202 15.63 5.03 -10.30
N ILE A 203 14.57 4.33 -10.74
CA ILE A 203 14.64 3.36 -11.86
C ILE A 203 14.44 4.06 -13.23
N GLN A 204 13.96 5.31 -13.24
CA GLN A 204 13.70 6.07 -14.48
C GLN A 204 14.91 6.89 -14.98
N TYR A 205 16.01 6.95 -14.22
CA TYR A 205 17.29 7.53 -14.59
C TYR A 205 18.36 6.43 -14.75
#